data_AF-A0A919R3A3-F1
#
_entry.id   AF-A0A919R3A3-F1
#
_cell.length_a   1.000
_cell.length_b   1.000
_cell.length_c   1.000
_cell.angle_alpha   90.00
_cell.angle_beta   90.00
_cell.angle_gamma   90.00
#
_symmetry.space_group_name_H-M   'P 1'
#
loop_
_entity.id
_entity.type
_entity.pdbx_description
1 polymer ?
#
loop_
_entity_poly.entity_id
_entity_poly.type
_entity_poly.pdbx_seq_one_letter_code
_entity_poly.pdbx_strand_id
1 'polypeptide(L)'
;MQRVTARRDAYTAGRDLHVHLCPVPEPGPAGAGHHRERPIFVQYANPEILACYRVAADTGQTAAQTLRATRLAVLLTDAPLLFPSSYLFELPWFPAYLRAVAPLVHDGLVRHTSAVAEPEAFRELKAREYHGDPVNPYAAPRPPTAAPEPAWHPRPGGPTADDIAGQWRAALVPGGALAGVVRAAARGWGLPYRRAETVLARVPDRLAGRAFVRRFVQAALPGPVPPQVANTVAMFLSAAYLRCYLRELDATIVTDLPAGAFSCALDGPGGGPRDRLLPARRLELALGWLGLAGFVLHGAGWRDLVSLRSSPGFGMITSTLYGNGPPDVFRLAVVGAGRSRPLAPAATCGDALSNVAAVAEELVRLAG
;
A
#
# COMPACT_ATOMS: atom_id res chain seq x y z
N MET A 1 -9.57 42.36 -48.27
CA MET A 1 -8.41 41.58 -48.76
C MET A 1 -7.14 42.16 -48.13
N GLN A 2 -6.64 41.58 -47.03
CA GLN A 2 -5.20 41.53 -46.71
C GLN A 2 -4.99 40.60 -45.52
N ARG A 3 -4.28 39.50 -45.80
CA ARG A 3 -3.75 38.52 -44.85
C ARG A 3 -2.55 39.13 -44.13
N VAL A 4 -2.42 38.86 -42.84
CA VAL A 4 -1.11 38.84 -42.18
C VAL A 4 -0.97 37.55 -41.39
N THR A 5 -0.03 36.72 -41.84
CA THR A 5 0.52 35.54 -41.19
C THR A 5 1.84 35.90 -40.49
N ALA A 6 2.07 35.42 -39.27
CA ALA A 6 3.39 35.09 -38.69
C ALA A 6 3.13 34.28 -37.41
N ARG A 7 3.31 32.96 -37.39
CA ARG A 7 4.55 32.16 -37.24
C ARG A 7 5.23 32.36 -35.87
N ARG A 8 5.35 31.22 -35.18
CA ARG A 8 6.12 30.90 -33.96
C ARG A 8 7.40 31.71 -33.80
N ASP A 9 7.74 32.09 -32.57
CA ASP A 9 8.84 31.46 -31.82
C ASP A 9 8.95 31.96 -30.36
N ALA A 10 9.40 31.03 -29.51
CA ALA A 10 10.08 31.19 -28.22
C ALA A 10 9.41 32.01 -27.11
N TYR A 11 8.90 31.31 -26.08
CA TYR A 11 8.84 31.86 -24.72
C TYR A 11 9.68 31.00 -23.79
N THR A 12 10.81 31.56 -23.37
CA THR A 12 11.77 30.98 -22.42
C THR A 12 11.49 31.54 -21.03
N ALA A 13 11.50 30.63 -20.05
CA ALA A 13 11.90 30.79 -18.65
C ALA A 13 11.12 31.74 -17.71
N GLY A 14 10.86 31.19 -16.53
CA GLY A 14 10.91 31.95 -15.28
C GLY A 14 9.58 32.18 -14.60
N ARG A 15 8.96 31.13 -14.03
CA ARG A 15 8.04 31.28 -12.90
C ARG A 15 8.16 30.12 -11.93
N ASP A 16 8.78 30.44 -10.80
CA ASP A 16 8.51 29.99 -9.44
C ASP A 16 7.54 28.80 -9.32
N LEU A 17 8.13 27.60 -9.22
CA LEU A 17 7.48 26.44 -8.62
C LEU A 17 7.37 26.69 -7.12
N HIS A 18 6.30 27.36 -6.70
CA HIS A 18 5.81 27.26 -5.33
C HIS A 18 5.30 25.83 -5.11
N VAL A 19 6.19 24.94 -4.69
CA VAL A 19 5.82 23.63 -4.16
C VAL A 19 5.10 23.89 -2.84
N HIS A 20 3.78 23.70 -2.83
CA HIS A 20 3.02 23.60 -1.58
C HIS A 20 3.56 22.41 -0.78
N LEU A 21 4.40 22.71 0.20
CA LEU A 21 4.85 21.77 1.22
C LEU A 21 3.61 21.37 2.03
N CYS A 22 3.26 20.07 2.00
CA CYS A 22 2.33 19.52 2.97
C CYS A 22 2.88 19.80 4.40
N PRO A 23 2.03 20.12 5.38
CA PRO A 23 2.48 20.32 6.75
C PRO A 23 3.15 19.04 7.28
N VAL A 24 4.33 19.21 7.86
CA VAL A 24 5.14 18.17 8.51
C VAL A 24 4.43 17.75 9.81
N PRO A 25 4.11 16.46 10.02
CA PRO A 25 3.57 16.02 11.30
C PRO A 25 4.65 15.99 12.38
N GLU A 26 4.27 16.36 13.61
CA GLU A 26 5.17 16.34 14.77
C GLU A 26 5.79 14.96 15.03
N PRO A 27 7.03 14.90 15.54
CA PRO A 27 7.72 13.65 15.83
C PRO A 27 6.95 12.83 16.87
N GLY A 28 6.66 11.57 16.53
CA GLY A 28 6.09 10.58 17.45
C GLY A 28 7.09 10.17 18.54
N PRO A 29 6.63 9.47 19.59
CA PRO A 29 7.48 9.05 20.71
C PRO A 29 8.68 8.20 20.24
N ALA A 30 9.81 8.40 20.91
CA ALA A 30 11.07 7.68 20.67
C ALA A 30 10.84 6.16 20.74
N GLY A 31 11.08 5.48 19.62
CA GLY A 31 10.73 4.08 19.37
C GLY A 31 9.87 3.89 18.11
N ALA A 32 9.24 4.95 17.60
CA ALA A 32 8.46 4.92 16.36
C ALA A 32 9.34 5.12 15.12
N GLY A 33 10.20 4.15 14.80
CA GLY A 33 11.05 4.20 13.59
C GLY A 33 10.62 3.19 12.54
N HIS A 34 11.06 3.37 11.30
CA HIS A 34 10.98 2.31 10.30
C HIS A 34 11.90 1.13 10.69
N HIS A 35 11.30 -0.06 10.73
CA HIS A 35 11.93 -1.33 11.07
C HIS A 35 12.02 -2.19 9.82
N ARG A 36 13.23 -2.42 9.30
CA ARG A 36 13.45 -3.16 8.05
C ARG A 36 13.17 -4.66 8.19
N GLU A 37 13.24 -5.17 9.41
CA GLU A 37 12.88 -6.53 9.80
C GLU A 37 11.36 -6.79 9.74
N ARG A 38 10.53 -5.74 9.61
CA ARG A 38 9.09 -5.92 9.43
C ARG A 38 8.76 -6.27 7.98
N PRO A 39 7.85 -7.24 7.75
CA PRO A 39 7.37 -7.52 6.40
C PRO A 39 6.59 -6.34 5.84
N ILE A 40 6.52 -6.26 4.51
CA ILE A 40 5.63 -5.33 3.82
C ILE A 40 4.42 -6.09 3.31
N PHE A 41 3.23 -5.62 3.71
CA PHE A 41 1.97 -6.13 3.22
C PHE A 41 1.63 -5.52 1.85
N VAL A 42 1.42 -6.37 0.85
CA VAL A 42 1.20 -6.03 -0.57
C VAL A 42 -0.24 -5.59 -0.80
N GLN A 43 -0.62 -4.45 -0.26
CA GLN A 43 -2.01 -3.96 -0.35
C GLN A 43 -2.36 -3.30 -1.69
N TYR A 44 -1.35 -2.84 -2.41
CA TYR A 44 -1.51 -2.15 -3.69
C TYR A 44 -2.02 -3.05 -4.84
N ALA A 45 -2.17 -4.35 -4.61
CA ALA A 45 -2.84 -5.29 -5.50
C ALA A 45 -4.29 -5.60 -5.09
N ASN A 46 -4.76 -5.15 -3.92
CA ASN A 46 -6.09 -5.50 -3.41
C ASN A 46 -7.20 -4.84 -4.27
N PRO A 47 -8.17 -5.60 -4.80
CA PRO A 47 -9.19 -5.07 -5.70
C PRO A 47 -10.15 -4.07 -5.01
N GLU A 48 -10.48 -4.29 -3.73
CA GLU A 48 -11.33 -3.35 -2.98
C GLU A 48 -10.59 -2.05 -2.66
N ILE A 49 -9.28 -2.11 -2.40
CA ILE A 49 -8.44 -0.92 -2.20
C ILE A 49 -8.28 -0.16 -3.53
N LEU A 50 -7.93 -0.85 -4.62
CA LEU A 50 -7.81 -0.24 -5.95
C LEU A 50 -9.11 0.49 -6.35
N ALA A 51 -10.27 -0.13 -6.08
CA ALA A 51 -11.57 0.48 -6.32
C ALA A 51 -11.80 1.77 -5.51
N CYS A 52 -11.29 1.86 -4.28
CA CYS A 52 -11.36 3.08 -3.47
C CYS A 52 -10.61 4.26 -4.13
N TYR A 53 -9.54 3.98 -4.87
CA TYR A 53 -8.72 4.96 -5.58
C TYR A 53 -9.08 5.11 -7.06
N ARG A 54 -10.18 4.52 -7.51
CA ARG A 54 -10.65 4.53 -8.91
C ARG A 54 -9.61 3.99 -9.90
N VAL A 55 -8.75 3.10 -9.44
CA VAL A 55 -7.84 2.39 -10.32
C VAL A 55 -8.64 1.28 -10.99
N ALA A 56 -8.74 1.35 -12.32
CA ALA A 56 -9.45 0.35 -13.09
C ALA A 56 -8.76 -1.01 -12.95
N ALA A 57 -9.53 -2.09 -12.93
CA ALA A 57 -9.02 -3.45 -12.95
C ALA A 57 -8.45 -3.86 -14.33
N ASP A 58 -7.93 -2.91 -15.12
CA ASP A 58 -7.22 -3.24 -16.36
C ASP A 58 -6.00 -4.08 -15.99
N THR A 59 -6.05 -5.34 -16.40
CA THR A 59 -5.09 -6.38 -16.05
C THR A 59 -3.66 -6.01 -16.42
N GLY A 60 -3.43 -5.30 -17.54
CA GLY A 60 -2.09 -4.95 -18.00
C GLY A 60 -1.49 -3.79 -17.21
N GLN A 61 -2.23 -2.67 -17.12
CA GLN A 61 -1.77 -1.48 -16.41
C GLN A 61 -1.63 -1.73 -14.90
N THR A 62 -2.57 -2.46 -14.30
CA THR A 62 -2.55 -2.79 -12.86
C THR A 62 -1.36 -3.69 -12.54
N ALA A 63 -1.05 -4.69 -13.38
CA ALA A 63 0.12 -5.53 -13.18
C ALA A 63 1.43 -4.73 -13.26
N ALA A 64 1.56 -3.83 -14.23
CA ALA A 64 2.75 -2.97 -14.37
C ALA A 64 2.93 -2.03 -13.15
N GLN A 65 1.85 -1.42 -12.67
CA GLN A 65 1.88 -0.58 -11.46
C GLN A 65 2.23 -1.41 -10.21
N THR A 66 1.68 -2.62 -10.09
CA THR A 66 1.97 -3.55 -9.00
C THR A 66 3.44 -3.96 -9.02
N LEU A 67 4.02 -4.23 -10.18
CA LEU A 67 5.45 -4.53 -10.32
C LEU A 67 6.31 -3.34 -9.92
N ARG A 68 5.98 -2.12 -10.36
CA ARG A 68 6.69 -0.90 -9.94
C ARG A 68 6.65 -0.73 -8.42
N ALA A 69 5.48 -0.85 -7.80
CA ALA A 69 5.33 -0.78 -6.36
C ALA A 69 6.13 -1.88 -5.64
N THR A 70 6.15 -3.09 -6.20
CA THR A 70 6.93 -4.22 -5.66
C THR A 70 8.42 -3.94 -5.68
N ARG A 71 8.96 -3.30 -6.72
CA ARG A 71 10.39 -2.93 -6.78
C ARG A 71 10.77 -1.99 -5.65
N LEU A 72 9.91 -1.03 -5.32
CA LEU A 72 10.11 -0.14 -4.18
C LEU A 72 9.94 -0.87 -2.85
N ALA A 73 8.91 -1.72 -2.73
CA ALA A 73 8.66 -2.50 -1.52
C ALA A 73 9.86 -3.41 -1.18
N VAL A 74 10.44 -4.11 -2.15
CA VAL A 74 11.62 -4.96 -1.94
C VAL A 74 12.75 -4.18 -1.28
N LEU A 75 12.97 -2.92 -1.67
CA LEU A 75 14.05 -2.10 -1.12
C LEU A 75 13.81 -1.65 0.33
N LEU A 76 12.55 -1.63 0.78
CA LEU A 76 12.15 -1.11 2.08
C LEU A 76 12.08 -2.17 3.18
N THR A 77 12.40 -3.43 2.90
CA THR A 77 12.35 -4.50 3.90
C THR A 77 13.41 -5.56 3.66
N ASP A 78 13.96 -6.07 4.75
CA ASP A 78 14.82 -7.25 4.78
C ASP A 78 14.00 -8.53 5.01
N ALA A 79 12.73 -8.37 5.42
CA ALA A 79 11.75 -9.44 5.55
C ALA A 79 11.00 -9.72 4.24
N PRO A 80 10.11 -10.73 4.21
CA PRO A 80 9.30 -11.02 3.03
C PRO A 80 8.23 -9.96 2.74
N LEU A 81 7.87 -9.84 1.47
CA LEU A 81 6.61 -9.25 1.05
C LEU A 81 5.48 -10.24 1.29
N LEU A 82 4.45 -9.83 2.03
CA LEU A 82 3.31 -10.65 2.38
C LEU A 82 2.08 -10.22 1.60
N PHE A 83 1.41 -11.14 0.94
CA PHE A 83 0.12 -10.88 0.30
C PHE A 83 -0.94 -11.87 0.81
N PRO A 84 -2.21 -11.49 0.92
CA PRO A 84 -3.25 -12.40 1.42
C PRO A 84 -3.47 -13.53 0.41
N SER A 85 -3.66 -14.76 0.91
CA SER A 85 -3.93 -15.93 0.05
C SER A 85 -5.12 -15.74 -0.89
N SER A 86 -6.04 -14.81 -0.59
CA SER A 86 -7.15 -14.46 -1.47
C SER A 86 -6.72 -13.99 -2.86
N TYR A 87 -5.54 -13.39 -3.02
CA TYR A 87 -5.06 -12.93 -4.33
C TYR A 87 -4.87 -14.05 -5.34
N LEU A 88 -4.59 -15.27 -4.88
CA LEU A 88 -4.47 -16.45 -5.75
C LEU A 88 -5.80 -16.79 -6.45
N PHE A 89 -6.93 -16.33 -5.91
CA PHE A 89 -8.28 -16.62 -6.38
C PHE A 89 -8.99 -15.38 -6.94
N GLU A 90 -8.79 -14.21 -6.31
CA GLU A 90 -9.52 -12.98 -6.61
C GLU A 90 -8.93 -12.17 -7.77
N LEU A 91 -7.67 -12.43 -8.14
CA LEU A 91 -6.93 -11.61 -9.11
C LEU A 91 -6.51 -12.44 -10.34
N PRO A 92 -7.22 -12.33 -11.48
CA PRO A 92 -6.94 -13.12 -12.69
C PRO A 92 -5.52 -12.97 -13.24
N TRP A 93 -4.90 -11.80 -13.05
CA TRP A 93 -3.55 -11.48 -13.53
C TRP A 93 -2.44 -11.87 -12.55
N PHE A 94 -2.77 -12.29 -11.33
CA PHE A 94 -1.80 -12.56 -10.28
C PHE A 94 -0.81 -13.69 -10.60
N PRO A 95 -1.19 -14.77 -11.32
CA PRO A 95 -0.21 -15.77 -11.77
C PRO A 95 0.88 -15.18 -12.69
N ALA A 96 0.52 -14.20 -13.54
CA ALA A 96 1.50 -13.52 -14.38
C ALA A 96 2.43 -12.62 -13.54
N TYR A 97 1.88 -11.96 -12.52
CA TYR A 97 2.67 -11.22 -11.52
C TYR A 97 3.67 -12.15 -10.80
N LEU A 98 3.22 -13.31 -10.29
CA LEU A 98 4.09 -14.28 -9.60
C LEU A 98 5.22 -14.80 -10.51
N ARG A 99 4.94 -15.06 -11.79
CA ARG A 99 5.99 -15.37 -12.78
C ARG A 99 6.98 -14.22 -12.97
N ALA A 100 6.49 -12.98 -13.03
CA ALA A 100 7.35 -11.81 -13.18
C ALA A 100 8.23 -11.58 -11.95
N VAL A 101 7.79 -11.96 -10.75
CA VAL A 101 8.58 -11.89 -9.50
C VAL A 101 9.20 -13.23 -9.08
N ALA A 102 9.26 -14.21 -9.98
CA ALA A 102 9.64 -15.59 -9.65
C ALA A 102 10.95 -15.74 -8.84
N PRO A 103 12.04 -14.97 -9.12
CA PRO A 103 13.25 -15.04 -8.31
C PRO A 103 13.00 -14.72 -6.83
N LEU A 104 12.15 -13.73 -6.52
CA LEU A 104 11.80 -13.38 -5.14
C LEU A 104 10.99 -14.49 -4.46
N VAL A 105 10.14 -15.19 -5.23
CA VAL A 105 9.35 -16.31 -4.72
C VAL A 105 10.26 -17.48 -4.36
N HIS A 106 11.18 -17.84 -5.25
CA HIS A 106 12.16 -18.90 -5.02
C HIS A 106 13.07 -18.62 -3.81
N ASP A 107 13.45 -17.36 -3.62
CA ASP A 107 14.26 -16.92 -2.47
C ASP A 107 13.43 -16.77 -1.18
N GLY A 108 12.12 -17.07 -1.21
CA GLY A 108 11.24 -16.98 -0.06
C GLY A 108 10.95 -15.55 0.41
N LEU A 109 11.19 -14.56 -0.46
CA LEU A 109 11.01 -13.13 -0.21
C LEU A 109 9.61 -12.63 -0.58
N VAL A 110 8.81 -13.45 -1.26
CA VAL A 110 7.39 -13.22 -1.52
C VAL A 110 6.63 -14.42 -0.97
N ARG A 111 5.70 -14.18 -0.05
CA ARG A 111 4.93 -15.22 0.65
C ARG A 111 3.46 -14.86 0.69
N HIS A 112 2.61 -15.89 0.64
CA HIS A 112 1.18 -15.69 0.87
C HIS A 112 0.87 -15.87 2.36
N THR A 113 -0.17 -15.20 2.85
CA THR A 113 -0.58 -15.29 4.26
C THR A 113 -2.07 -15.59 4.42
N SER A 114 -2.35 -16.52 5.33
CA SER A 114 -3.69 -16.98 5.70
C SER A 114 -3.66 -17.70 7.05
N ALA A 115 -4.84 -17.92 7.63
CA ALA A 115 -5.00 -18.71 8.86
C ALA A 115 -4.71 -20.21 8.68
N VAL A 116 -4.80 -20.72 7.44
CA VAL A 116 -4.46 -22.11 7.08
C VAL A 116 -3.40 -22.10 5.98
N ALA A 117 -2.53 -23.12 5.98
CA ALA A 117 -1.43 -23.24 5.03
C ALA A 117 -1.92 -23.62 3.63
N GLU A 118 -2.75 -24.66 3.56
CA GLU A 118 -3.20 -25.24 2.30
C GLU A 118 -4.15 -24.29 1.54
N PRO A 119 -3.82 -23.90 0.29
CA PRO A 119 -4.68 -23.03 -0.52
C PRO A 119 -6.09 -23.59 -0.73
N GLU A 120 -6.23 -24.90 -0.92
CA GLU A 120 -7.51 -25.58 -1.06
C GLU A 120 -8.38 -25.43 0.20
N ALA A 121 -7.80 -25.65 1.38
CA ALA A 121 -8.51 -25.47 2.66
C ALA A 121 -8.90 -24.00 2.88
N PHE A 122 -8.01 -23.07 2.53
CA PHE A 122 -8.31 -21.64 2.57
C PHE A 122 -9.50 -21.29 1.67
N ARG A 123 -9.51 -21.79 0.43
CA ARG A 123 -10.60 -21.58 -0.52
C ARG A 123 -11.93 -22.09 0.03
N GLU A 124 -11.96 -23.29 0.62
CA GLU A 124 -13.20 -23.85 1.19
C GLU A 124 -13.75 -23.00 2.34
N LEU A 125 -12.89 -22.49 3.22
CA LEU A 125 -13.28 -21.56 4.28
C LEU A 125 -13.88 -20.28 3.68
N LYS A 126 -13.21 -19.68 2.70
CA LYS A 126 -13.69 -18.45 2.04
C LYS A 126 -14.96 -18.67 1.22
N ALA A 127 -15.13 -19.82 0.57
CA ALA A 127 -16.34 -20.15 -0.17
C ALA A 127 -17.58 -20.15 0.75
N ARG A 128 -17.43 -20.60 2.01
CA ARG A 128 -18.50 -20.50 3.03
C ARG A 128 -18.79 -19.06 3.40
N GLU A 129 -17.77 -18.21 3.59
CA GLU A 129 -17.99 -16.79 3.89
C GLU A 129 -18.63 -16.01 2.72
N TYR A 130 -18.43 -16.47 1.49
CA TYR A 130 -18.99 -15.90 0.26
C TYR A 130 -20.24 -16.65 -0.23
N HIS A 131 -20.88 -17.46 0.61
CA HIS A 131 -22.10 -18.17 0.22
C HIS A 131 -23.19 -17.20 -0.27
N GLY A 132 -23.93 -17.60 -1.30
CA GLY A 132 -24.99 -16.79 -1.91
C GLY A 132 -24.49 -15.60 -2.74
N ASP A 133 -23.18 -15.43 -2.94
CA ASP A 133 -22.64 -14.43 -3.86
C ASP A 133 -22.61 -14.98 -5.30
N PRO A 134 -23.33 -14.35 -6.26
CA PRO A 134 -23.34 -14.82 -7.65
C PRO A 134 -21.98 -14.72 -8.35
N VAL A 135 -21.07 -13.88 -7.83
CA VAL A 135 -19.71 -13.69 -8.37
C VAL A 135 -18.64 -14.22 -7.40
N ASN A 136 -18.96 -15.26 -6.63
CA ASN A 136 -18.05 -15.86 -5.66
C ASN A 136 -16.74 -16.36 -6.34
N PRO A 137 -15.58 -15.71 -6.09
CA PRO A 137 -14.32 -16.09 -6.72
C PRO A 137 -13.79 -17.44 -6.21
N TYR A 138 -14.37 -17.98 -5.13
CA TYR A 138 -13.97 -19.24 -4.52
C TYR A 138 -14.87 -20.42 -4.94
N ALA A 139 -15.90 -20.18 -5.77
CA ALA A 139 -16.85 -21.22 -6.20
C ALA A 139 -16.31 -22.15 -7.30
N ALA A 140 -15.34 -21.70 -8.10
CA ALA A 140 -14.76 -22.51 -9.17
C ALA A 140 -13.69 -23.51 -8.65
N PRO A 141 -13.53 -24.69 -9.31
CA PRO A 141 -12.44 -25.60 -9.00
C PRO A 141 -11.07 -25.06 -9.42
N ARG A 142 -10.17 -25.03 -8.42
CA ARG A 142 -8.75 -24.69 -8.39
C ARG A 142 -8.31 -23.33 -8.96
N PRO A 143 -7.46 -22.57 -8.23
CA PRO A 143 -6.69 -21.51 -8.84
C PRO A 143 -5.75 -22.15 -9.88
N PRO A 144 -5.40 -21.45 -10.98
CA PRO A 144 -4.31 -21.90 -11.82
C PRO A 144 -3.09 -22.15 -10.94
N THR A 145 -2.41 -23.28 -11.11
CA THR A 145 -1.12 -23.53 -10.45
C THR A 145 -0.21 -22.35 -10.75
N ALA A 146 0.00 -21.50 -9.74
CA ALA A 146 0.90 -20.38 -9.86
C ALA A 146 2.29 -20.96 -9.70
N ALA A 147 2.93 -21.33 -10.81
CA ALA A 147 4.36 -21.59 -10.80
C ALA A 147 5.10 -20.25 -10.98
N PRO A 148 6.00 -19.86 -10.06
CA PRO A 148 6.39 -20.57 -8.84
C PRO A 148 5.41 -20.41 -7.68
N GLU A 149 5.32 -21.45 -6.84
CA GLU A 149 4.43 -21.47 -5.67
C GLU A 149 5.09 -20.71 -4.50
N PRO A 150 4.44 -19.65 -3.99
CA PRO A 150 4.97 -18.90 -2.86
C PRO A 150 4.81 -19.68 -1.56
N ALA A 151 5.79 -19.56 -0.68
CA ALA A 151 5.72 -20.16 0.65
C ALA A 151 4.61 -19.50 1.48
N TRP A 152 4.01 -20.29 2.38
CA TRP A 152 3.02 -19.81 3.33
C TRP A 152 3.67 -19.05 4.51
N HIS A 153 2.98 -18.02 4.99
CA HIS A 153 3.27 -17.33 6.24
C HIS A 153 2.02 -17.33 7.13
N PRO A 154 2.08 -17.90 8.34
CA PRO A 154 0.92 -17.99 9.22
C PRO A 154 0.42 -16.61 9.64
N ARG A 155 -0.91 -16.44 9.67
CA ARG A 155 -1.56 -15.27 10.26
C ARG A 155 -2.19 -15.67 11.60
N PRO A 156 -1.64 -15.25 12.75
CA PRO A 156 -2.07 -15.72 14.08
C PRO A 156 -3.39 -15.12 14.59
N GLY A 157 -4.15 -14.40 13.77
CA GLY A 157 -5.39 -13.74 14.19
C GLY A 157 -6.68 -14.55 14.00
N GLY A 158 -7.73 -14.10 14.66
CA GLY A 158 -9.09 -14.61 14.47
C GLY A 158 -9.73 -14.20 13.13
N PRO A 159 -11.02 -14.51 12.94
CA PRO A 159 -11.75 -14.13 11.74
C PRO A 159 -11.72 -12.61 11.53
N THR A 160 -11.19 -12.15 10.38
CA THR A 160 -11.08 -10.71 10.06
C THR A 160 -12.44 -10.01 10.09
N ALA A 161 -13.52 -10.74 9.77
CA ALA A 161 -14.87 -10.20 9.79
C ALA A 161 -15.31 -9.74 11.19
N ASP A 162 -14.92 -10.46 12.25
CA ASP A 162 -15.28 -10.13 13.62
C ASP A 162 -14.54 -8.89 14.11
N ASP A 163 -13.25 -8.76 13.78
CA ASP A 163 -12.47 -7.55 14.06
C ASP A 163 -13.05 -6.32 13.33
N ILE A 164 -13.41 -6.47 12.06
CA ILE A 164 -14.03 -5.38 11.28
C ILE A 164 -15.42 -5.03 11.86
N ALA A 165 -16.20 -6.03 12.29
CA ALA A 165 -17.48 -5.81 12.96
C ALA A 165 -17.33 -5.00 14.26
N GLY A 166 -16.32 -5.32 15.08
CA GLY A 166 -15.99 -4.54 16.27
C GLY A 166 -15.63 -3.09 15.94
N GLN A 167 -14.75 -2.89 14.95
CA GLN A 167 -14.37 -1.56 14.48
C GLN A 167 -15.56 -0.78 13.90
N TRP A 168 -16.47 -1.45 13.18
CA TRP A 168 -17.67 -0.85 12.61
C TRP A 168 -18.58 -0.27 13.69
N ARG A 169 -18.86 -1.06 14.73
CA ARG A 169 -19.69 -0.62 15.87
C ARG A 169 -19.04 0.59 16.57
N ALA A 170 -17.73 0.54 16.80
CA ALA A 170 -16.98 1.65 17.38
C ALA A 170 -16.98 2.91 16.49
N ALA A 171 -16.99 2.76 15.16
CA ALA A 171 -16.95 3.89 14.24
C ALA A 171 -18.27 4.65 14.11
N LEU A 172 -19.39 4.06 14.54
CA LEU A 172 -20.71 4.69 14.50
C LEU A 172 -21.00 5.59 15.72
N VAL A 173 -20.21 5.47 16.80
CA VAL A 173 -20.38 6.32 17.99
C VAL A 173 -20.07 7.79 17.66
N PRO A 174 -20.59 8.77 18.43
CA PRO A 174 -20.26 10.19 18.23
C PRO A 174 -18.75 10.44 18.19
N GLY A 175 -18.27 11.14 17.17
CA GLY A 175 -16.84 11.37 16.93
C GLY A 175 -16.11 10.24 16.19
N GLY A 176 -16.76 9.10 15.96
CA GLY A 176 -16.21 8.00 15.17
C GLY A 176 -16.18 8.27 13.66
N ALA A 177 -15.37 7.49 12.93
CA ALA A 177 -15.13 7.67 11.50
C ALA A 177 -16.39 7.55 10.62
N LEU A 178 -17.45 6.87 11.09
CA LEU A 178 -18.72 6.71 10.39
C LEU A 178 -19.85 7.55 11.02
N ALA A 179 -19.59 8.40 12.01
CA ALA A 179 -20.62 9.23 12.64
C ALA A 179 -21.34 10.13 11.62
N GLY A 180 -20.60 10.69 10.66
CA GLY A 180 -21.16 11.51 9.57
C GLY A 180 -22.02 10.72 8.57
N VAL A 181 -21.75 9.41 8.42
CA VAL A 181 -22.47 8.52 7.49
C VAL A 181 -23.93 8.35 7.93
N VAL A 182 -24.20 8.26 9.24
CA VAL A 182 -25.56 8.06 9.76
C VAL A 182 -26.53 9.14 9.29
N ARG A 183 -26.12 10.42 9.35
CA ARG A 183 -26.97 11.54 8.91
C ARG A 183 -27.24 11.52 7.40
N ALA A 184 -26.22 11.21 6.61
CA ALA A 184 -26.36 11.15 5.15
C ALA A 184 -27.22 9.96 4.72
N ALA A 185 -27.06 8.80 5.36
CA ALA A 185 -27.89 7.61 5.13
C ALA A 185 -29.34 7.84 5.56
N ALA A 186 -29.58 8.47 6.72
CA ALA A 186 -30.91 8.81 7.20
C ALA A 186 -31.70 9.64 6.18
N ARG A 187 -31.08 10.68 5.61
CA ARG A 187 -31.69 11.50 4.55
C ARG A 187 -31.94 10.69 3.28
N GLY A 188 -30.97 9.89 2.85
CA GLY A 188 -31.09 9.07 1.63
C GLY A 188 -32.20 8.02 1.71
N TRP A 189 -32.46 7.47 2.89
CA TRP A 189 -33.51 6.46 3.11
C TRP A 189 -34.84 7.05 3.57
N GLY A 190 -34.94 8.36 3.81
CA GLY A 190 -36.13 8.98 4.39
C GLY A 190 -36.46 8.47 5.81
N LEU A 191 -35.43 8.10 6.59
CA LEU A 191 -35.60 7.53 7.94
C LEU A 191 -35.20 8.55 9.03
N PRO A 192 -35.83 8.50 10.23
CA PRO A 192 -35.33 9.21 11.40
C PRO A 192 -33.89 8.81 11.73
N TYR A 193 -33.07 9.76 12.22
CA TYR A 193 -31.65 9.53 12.54
C TYR A 193 -31.43 8.27 13.39
N ARG A 194 -32.16 8.11 14.50
CA ARG A 194 -32.05 6.95 15.41
C ARG A 194 -32.35 5.62 14.73
N ARG A 195 -33.27 5.62 13.76
CA ARG A 195 -33.61 4.41 13.00
C ARG A 195 -32.50 4.07 12.01
N ALA A 196 -31.94 5.06 11.32
CA ALA A 196 -30.79 4.85 10.45
C ALA A 196 -29.53 4.38 11.22
N GLU A 197 -29.29 4.97 12.39
CA GLU A 197 -28.23 4.55 13.33
C GLU A 197 -28.39 3.07 13.72
N THR A 198 -29.59 2.67 14.12
CA THR A 198 -29.90 1.27 14.48
C THR A 198 -29.71 0.31 13.30
N VAL A 199 -30.13 0.73 12.10
CA VAL A 199 -29.96 -0.05 10.86
C VAL A 199 -28.49 -0.27 10.55
N LEU A 200 -27.67 0.78 10.63
CA LEU A 200 -26.23 0.70 10.41
C LEU A 200 -25.52 -0.13 11.49
N ALA A 201 -25.92 0.03 12.76
CA ALA A 201 -25.35 -0.72 13.88
C ALA A 201 -25.59 -2.24 13.79
N ARG A 202 -26.69 -2.66 13.14
CA ARG A 202 -27.04 -4.07 12.90
C ARG A 202 -26.41 -4.68 11.64
N VAL A 203 -25.66 -3.92 10.85
CA VAL A 203 -24.97 -4.46 9.65
C VAL A 203 -24.09 -5.67 10.00
N PRO A 204 -23.25 -5.65 11.05
CA PRO A 204 -22.49 -6.83 11.45
C PRO A 204 -23.35 -8.08 11.69
N ASP A 205 -24.49 -7.92 12.36
CA ASP A 205 -25.36 -9.04 12.71
C ASP A 205 -26.03 -9.64 11.45
N ARG A 206 -26.36 -8.80 10.46
CA ARG A 206 -26.86 -9.24 9.14
C ARG A 206 -25.79 -9.92 8.29
N LEU A 207 -24.52 -9.69 8.59
CA LEU A 207 -23.38 -10.29 7.93
C LEU A 207 -22.77 -11.45 8.72
N ALA A 208 -23.41 -11.92 9.79
CA ALA A 208 -22.90 -13.00 10.61
C ALA A 208 -22.54 -14.22 9.74
N GLY A 209 -21.31 -14.73 9.88
CA GLY A 209 -20.78 -15.84 9.08
C GLY A 209 -20.45 -15.50 7.61
N ARG A 210 -20.50 -14.22 7.22
CA ARG A 210 -20.13 -13.74 5.88
C ARG A 210 -18.91 -12.84 5.92
N ALA A 211 -18.26 -12.71 4.78
CA ALA A 211 -17.14 -11.78 4.64
C ALA A 211 -17.60 -10.31 4.85
N PHE A 212 -16.84 -9.53 5.62
CA PHE A 212 -17.16 -8.11 5.85
C PHE A 212 -16.61 -7.22 4.72
N VAL A 213 -17.11 -7.44 3.49
CA VAL A 213 -16.67 -6.74 2.26
C VAL A 213 -17.71 -5.75 1.75
N ARG A 214 -17.27 -4.77 0.96
CA ARG A 214 -18.11 -3.66 0.45
C ARG A 214 -19.43 -4.13 -0.16
N ARG A 215 -19.40 -5.11 -1.06
CA ARG A 215 -20.61 -5.60 -1.74
C ARG A 215 -21.63 -6.25 -0.79
N PHE A 216 -21.16 -6.99 0.22
CA PHE A 216 -22.07 -7.60 1.21
C PHE A 216 -22.60 -6.55 2.18
N VAL A 217 -21.78 -5.60 2.60
CA VAL A 217 -22.22 -4.45 3.39
C VAL A 217 -23.31 -3.69 2.64
N GLN A 218 -23.12 -3.39 1.35
CA GLN A 218 -24.12 -2.72 0.52
C GLN A 218 -25.43 -3.53 0.41
N ALA A 219 -25.34 -4.84 0.21
CA ALA A 219 -26.51 -5.72 0.16
C ALA A 219 -27.25 -5.82 1.51
N ALA A 220 -26.58 -5.57 2.62
CA ALA A 220 -27.17 -5.55 3.96
C ALA A 220 -27.87 -4.22 4.32
N LEU A 221 -27.74 -3.19 3.49
CA LEU A 221 -28.41 -1.89 3.67
C LEU A 221 -29.86 -1.95 3.13
N PRO A 222 -30.80 -1.18 3.70
CA PRO A 222 -32.22 -1.21 3.29
C PRO A 222 -32.47 -0.62 1.89
N GLY A 223 -31.49 0.04 1.30
CA GLY A 223 -31.57 0.69 0.01
C GLY A 223 -30.25 1.34 -0.37
N PRO A 224 -30.15 1.89 -1.59
CA PRO A 224 -28.95 2.55 -2.07
C PRO A 224 -28.57 3.72 -1.14
N VAL A 225 -27.27 3.97 -1.00
CA VAL A 225 -26.74 5.13 -0.27
C VAL A 225 -26.09 6.10 -1.25
N PRO A 226 -26.02 7.41 -0.91
CA PRO A 226 -25.32 8.39 -1.74
C PRO A 226 -23.88 7.94 -2.06
N PRO A 227 -23.33 8.23 -3.25
CA PRO A 227 -21.98 7.80 -3.64
C PRO A 227 -20.88 8.22 -2.64
N GLN A 228 -21.02 9.38 -2.01
CA GLN A 228 -20.10 9.86 -0.98
C GLN A 228 -20.11 8.95 0.27
N VAL A 229 -21.29 8.48 0.67
CA VAL A 229 -21.45 7.52 1.77
C VAL A 229 -20.87 6.16 1.38
N ALA A 230 -21.17 5.69 0.17
CA ALA A 230 -20.62 4.43 -0.34
C ALA A 230 -19.08 4.45 -0.33
N ASN A 231 -18.47 5.54 -0.78
CA ASN A 231 -17.01 5.70 -0.78
C ASN A 231 -16.43 5.79 0.64
N THR A 232 -17.10 6.51 1.55
CA THR A 232 -16.68 6.59 2.96
C THR A 232 -16.69 5.22 3.62
N VAL A 233 -17.75 4.45 3.40
CA VAL A 233 -17.86 3.06 3.88
C VAL A 233 -16.79 2.18 3.24
N ALA A 234 -16.56 2.27 1.92
CA ALA A 234 -15.52 1.50 1.23
C ALA A 234 -14.11 1.77 1.79
N MET A 235 -13.77 3.05 1.99
CA MET A 235 -12.50 3.46 2.60
C MET A 235 -12.37 2.93 4.03
N PHE A 236 -13.43 3.03 4.83
CA PHE A 236 -13.46 2.51 6.19
C PHE A 236 -13.21 1.00 6.24
N LEU A 237 -13.91 0.23 5.40
CA LEU A 237 -13.76 -1.23 5.35
C LEU A 237 -12.34 -1.63 4.96
N SER A 238 -11.79 -0.98 3.94
CA SER A 238 -10.40 -1.20 3.50
C SER A 238 -9.39 -0.83 4.60
N ALA A 239 -9.60 0.28 5.31
CA ALA A 239 -8.77 0.68 6.45
C ALA A 239 -8.85 -0.33 7.60
N ALA A 240 -10.05 -0.82 7.92
CA ALA A 240 -10.26 -1.80 8.97
C ALA A 240 -9.59 -3.13 8.63
N TYR A 241 -9.71 -3.58 7.39
CA TYR A 241 -9.00 -4.74 6.85
C TYR A 241 -7.48 -4.58 7.00
N LEU A 242 -6.92 -3.44 6.57
CA LEU A 242 -5.49 -3.17 6.69
C LEU A 242 -5.04 -3.14 8.15
N ARG A 243 -5.80 -2.54 9.07
CA ARG A 243 -5.45 -2.53 10.50
C ARG A 243 -5.32 -3.95 11.07
N CYS A 244 -6.20 -4.88 10.69
CA CYS A 244 -6.10 -6.27 11.12
C CYS A 244 -4.80 -6.92 10.64
N TYR A 245 -4.51 -6.82 9.33
CA TYR A 245 -3.32 -7.43 8.74
C TYR A 245 -2.03 -6.81 9.27
N LEU A 246 -1.97 -5.47 9.35
CA LEU A 246 -0.78 -4.79 9.85
C LEU A 246 -0.51 -5.20 11.30
N ARG A 247 -1.52 -5.17 12.18
CA ARG A 247 -1.38 -5.57 13.59
C ARG A 247 -0.92 -7.02 13.73
N GLU A 248 -1.57 -7.96 13.06
CA GLU A 248 -1.34 -9.39 13.27
C GLU A 248 -0.05 -9.92 12.64
N LEU A 249 0.43 -9.29 11.57
CA LEU A 249 1.66 -9.68 10.85
C LEU A 249 2.87 -8.85 11.26
N ASP A 250 2.69 -7.92 12.20
CA ASP A 250 3.61 -6.80 12.46
C ASP A 250 4.13 -6.12 11.18
N ALA A 251 3.25 -5.94 10.19
CA ALA A 251 3.65 -5.50 8.86
C ALA A 251 3.60 -3.97 8.69
N THR A 252 4.27 -3.49 7.64
CA THR A 252 4.16 -2.13 7.09
C THR A 252 3.52 -2.15 5.70
N ILE A 253 3.10 -1.00 5.18
CA ILE A 253 2.58 -0.85 3.81
C ILE A 253 3.27 0.28 3.06
N VAL A 254 3.37 0.13 1.74
CA VAL A 254 3.89 1.19 0.85
C VAL A 254 2.75 2.08 0.40
N THR A 255 2.80 3.37 0.71
CA THR A 255 1.75 4.37 0.41
C THR A 255 2.24 5.40 -0.60
N ASP A 256 1.41 6.39 -0.95
CA ASP A 256 1.76 7.49 -1.87
C ASP A 256 2.39 6.99 -3.19
N LEU A 257 1.70 6.03 -3.82
CA LEU A 257 2.07 5.45 -5.10
C LEU A 257 1.52 6.34 -6.24
N PRO A 258 2.08 6.24 -7.46
CA PRO A 258 1.61 7.05 -8.59
C PRO A 258 0.11 6.93 -8.89
N ALA A 259 -0.50 5.79 -8.57
CA ALA A 259 -1.93 5.52 -8.80
C ALA A 259 -2.85 5.99 -7.64
N GLY A 260 -2.30 6.47 -6.52
CA GLY A 260 -3.08 6.93 -5.37
C GLY A 260 -2.35 6.80 -4.03
N ALA A 261 -2.99 7.23 -2.95
CA ALA A 261 -2.36 7.19 -1.62
C ALA A 261 -2.20 5.77 -1.06
N PHE A 262 -3.11 4.83 -1.39
CA PHE A 262 -3.15 3.45 -0.88
C PHE A 262 -3.04 3.29 0.65
N SER A 263 -3.27 4.36 1.41
CA SER A 263 -3.29 4.36 2.88
C SER A 263 -4.66 4.02 3.45
N CYS A 264 -5.72 4.05 2.64
CA CYS A 264 -7.12 3.99 3.07
C CYS A 264 -7.45 4.96 4.21
N ALA A 265 -6.83 6.15 4.23
CA ALA A 265 -6.95 7.16 5.30
C ALA A 265 -6.40 6.73 6.67
N LEU A 266 -5.50 5.74 6.73
CA LEU A 266 -4.78 5.36 7.95
C LEU A 266 -3.82 6.44 8.45
N ASP A 267 -3.53 7.47 7.65
CA ASP A 267 -2.71 8.63 7.98
C ASP A 267 -3.46 9.71 8.79
N GLY A 268 -4.80 9.66 8.85
CA GLY A 268 -5.63 10.67 9.53
C GLY A 268 -5.62 10.61 11.07
N PRO A 269 -6.24 11.59 11.74
CA PRO A 269 -6.49 11.55 13.19
C PRO A 269 -7.39 10.35 13.54
N GLY A 270 -6.91 9.44 14.38
CA GLY A 270 -7.58 8.15 14.67
C GLY A 270 -7.32 7.06 13.63
N GLY A 271 -6.47 7.32 12.64
CA GLY A 271 -5.90 6.33 11.73
C GLY A 271 -4.99 5.34 12.47
N GLY A 272 -4.68 4.22 11.83
CA GLY A 272 -3.83 3.17 12.41
C GLY A 272 -2.40 3.63 12.70
N PRO A 273 -1.47 2.68 12.96
CA PRO A 273 -0.11 3.03 13.34
C PRO A 273 0.61 3.73 12.18
N ARG A 274 0.81 5.06 12.29
CA ARG A 274 1.44 5.89 11.26
C ARG A 274 2.88 5.46 10.94
N ASP A 275 3.57 4.86 11.91
CA ASP A 275 4.90 4.25 11.78
C ASP A 275 4.93 3.07 10.79
N ARG A 276 3.76 2.57 10.35
CA ARG A 276 3.63 1.47 9.39
C ARG A 276 3.35 1.93 7.97
N LEU A 277 3.29 3.23 7.73
CA LEU A 277 3.05 3.80 6.40
C LEU A 277 4.38 4.27 5.82
N LEU A 278 4.78 3.71 4.69
CA LEU A 278 6.03 4.03 4.00
C LEU A 278 5.71 4.73 2.66
N PRO A 279 5.64 6.08 2.62
CA PRO A 279 5.38 6.80 1.37
C PRO A 279 6.44 6.47 0.30
N ALA A 280 6.03 5.88 -0.80
CA ALA A 280 6.86 5.48 -1.93
C ALA A 280 7.57 6.69 -2.55
N ARG A 281 6.85 7.82 -2.69
CA ARG A 281 7.40 9.06 -3.22
C ARG A 281 8.65 9.54 -2.47
N ARG A 282 8.75 9.28 -1.16
CA ARG A 282 9.93 9.61 -0.36
C ARG A 282 11.15 8.81 -0.83
N LEU A 283 11.00 7.50 -1.01
CA LEU A 283 12.05 6.65 -1.56
C LEU A 283 12.35 7.03 -3.02
N GLU A 284 11.35 7.26 -3.86
CA GLU A 284 11.59 7.64 -5.27
C GLU A 284 12.40 8.93 -5.40
N LEU A 285 12.10 9.95 -4.59
CA LEU A 285 12.89 11.19 -4.55
C LEU A 285 14.33 10.93 -4.10
N ALA A 286 14.52 10.11 -3.07
CA ALA A 286 15.84 9.75 -2.59
C ALA A 286 16.64 8.97 -3.64
N LEU A 287 16.01 8.00 -4.32
CA LEU A 287 16.60 7.29 -5.44
C LEU A 287 16.96 8.24 -6.59
N GLY A 288 16.16 9.27 -6.84
CA GLY A 288 16.48 10.32 -7.81
C GLY A 288 17.75 11.07 -7.45
N TRP A 289 17.87 11.51 -6.20
CA TRP A 289 19.06 12.22 -5.69
C TRP A 289 20.33 11.36 -5.69
N LEU A 290 20.18 10.05 -5.46
CA LEU A 290 21.30 9.10 -5.52
C LEU A 290 21.71 8.75 -6.96
N GLY A 291 20.94 9.13 -7.98
CA GLY A 291 21.14 8.69 -9.36
C GLY A 291 20.69 7.24 -9.62
N LEU A 292 19.86 6.66 -8.75
CA LEU A 292 19.43 5.26 -8.79
C LEU A 292 18.05 5.06 -9.41
N ALA A 293 17.22 6.10 -9.55
CA ALA A 293 15.81 5.94 -9.93
C ALA A 293 15.61 5.17 -11.25
N GLY A 294 16.37 5.49 -12.30
CA GLY A 294 16.28 4.79 -13.59
C GLY A 294 16.67 3.32 -13.49
N PHE A 295 17.79 3.03 -12.82
CA PHE A 295 18.23 1.66 -12.54
C PHE A 295 17.18 0.89 -11.73
N VAL A 296 16.74 1.44 -10.61
CA VAL A 296 15.77 0.76 -9.72
C VAL A 296 14.42 0.57 -10.39
N LEU A 297 13.88 1.54 -11.12
CA LEU A 297 12.53 1.42 -11.66
C LEU A 297 12.46 0.64 -12.98
N HIS A 298 13.55 0.62 -13.75
CA HIS A 298 13.54 0.11 -15.13
C HIS A 298 14.68 -0.85 -15.49
N GLY A 299 15.87 -0.70 -14.91
CA GLY A 299 17.06 -1.46 -15.33
C GLY A 299 17.37 -2.71 -14.51
N ALA A 300 17.20 -2.67 -13.20
CA ALA A 300 17.69 -3.67 -12.27
C ALA A 300 16.90 -5.00 -12.35
N GLY A 301 17.59 -6.13 -12.29
CA GLY A 301 16.95 -7.42 -12.02
C GLY A 301 16.53 -7.55 -10.55
N TRP A 302 15.74 -8.58 -10.21
CA TRP A 302 15.35 -8.82 -8.82
C TRP A 302 16.56 -9.11 -7.91
N ARG A 303 17.55 -9.84 -8.41
CA ARG A 303 18.80 -10.11 -7.67
C ARG A 303 19.59 -8.84 -7.37
N ASP A 304 19.60 -7.89 -8.30
CA ASP A 304 20.26 -6.60 -8.09
C ASP A 304 19.55 -5.78 -7.01
N LEU A 305 18.21 -5.76 -7.01
CA LEU A 305 17.42 -5.09 -5.97
C LEU A 305 17.62 -5.74 -4.59
N VAL A 306 17.70 -7.08 -4.54
CA VAL A 306 18.00 -7.83 -3.31
C VAL A 306 19.43 -7.56 -2.84
N SER A 307 20.40 -7.43 -3.74
CA SER A 307 21.78 -7.08 -3.39
C SER A 307 21.87 -5.65 -2.86
N LEU A 308 21.19 -4.71 -3.53
CA LEU A 308 21.13 -3.30 -3.15
C LEU A 308 20.51 -3.12 -1.76
N ARG A 309 19.34 -3.71 -1.51
CA ARG A 309 18.69 -3.62 -0.19
C ARG A 309 19.53 -4.26 0.91
N SER A 310 20.23 -5.35 0.62
CA SER A 310 21.04 -6.06 1.62
C SER A 310 22.31 -5.30 1.99
N SER A 311 22.67 -4.24 1.26
CA SER A 311 23.84 -3.43 1.61
C SER A 311 23.59 -2.61 2.89
N PRO A 312 24.55 -2.59 3.83
CA PRO A 312 24.41 -1.80 5.07
C PRO A 312 24.15 -0.31 4.82
N GLY A 313 24.81 0.27 3.80
CA GLY A 313 24.62 1.66 3.42
C GLY A 313 23.18 1.97 3.00
N PHE A 314 22.53 1.07 2.25
CA PHE A 314 21.13 1.26 1.88
C PHE A 314 20.20 1.14 3.09
N GLY A 315 20.52 0.26 4.04
CA GLY A 315 19.84 0.18 5.32
C GLY A 315 19.92 1.47 6.14
N MET A 316 21.08 2.12 6.17
CA MET A 316 21.25 3.42 6.82
C MET A 316 20.43 4.52 6.13
N ILE A 317 20.43 4.54 4.80
CA ILE A 317 19.63 5.49 4.01
C ILE A 317 18.14 5.32 4.31
N THR A 318 17.60 4.11 4.20
CA THR A 318 16.18 3.85 4.47
C THR A 318 15.79 4.16 5.91
N SER A 319 16.63 3.82 6.88
CA SER A 319 16.43 4.18 8.29
C SER A 319 16.44 5.69 8.51
N THR A 320 17.29 6.44 7.80
CA THR A 320 17.30 7.91 7.85
C THR A 320 16.06 8.51 7.21
N LEU A 321 15.62 7.97 6.07
CA LEU A 321 14.46 8.45 5.32
C LEU A 321 13.14 8.23 6.07
N TYR A 322 12.99 7.11 6.77
CA TYR A 322 11.73 6.71 7.40
C TYR A 322 11.81 6.64 8.94
N GLY A 323 12.96 6.97 9.53
CA GLY A 323 13.12 7.13 10.97
C GLY A 323 12.73 8.53 11.45
N ASN A 324 12.93 8.78 12.75
CA ASN A 324 12.64 10.06 13.40
C ASN A 324 13.79 11.07 13.30
N GLY A 325 14.73 10.85 12.37
CA GLY A 325 15.87 11.74 12.16
C GLY A 325 15.44 13.08 11.53
N PRO A 326 16.28 14.13 11.62
CA PRO A 326 15.98 15.40 10.99
C PRO A 326 15.89 15.21 9.46
N PRO A 327 14.83 15.71 8.81
CA PRO A 327 14.55 15.42 7.39
C PRO A 327 15.65 15.88 6.44
N ASP A 328 16.45 16.88 6.85
CA ASP A 328 17.50 17.47 6.02
C ASP A 328 18.82 16.70 6.05
N VAL A 329 19.04 15.80 7.02
CA VAL A 329 20.33 15.09 7.17
C VAL A 329 20.66 14.27 5.93
N PHE A 330 19.68 13.54 5.38
CA PHE A 330 19.88 12.79 4.14
C PHE A 330 20.24 13.69 2.97
N ARG A 331 19.57 14.84 2.85
CA ARG A 331 19.81 15.78 1.75
C ARG A 331 21.20 16.42 1.84
N LEU A 332 21.64 16.75 3.05
CA LEU A 332 23.00 17.23 3.31
C LEU A 332 24.06 16.17 2.98
N ALA A 333 23.82 14.91 3.34
CA ALA A 333 24.73 13.81 3.01
C ALA A 333 24.87 13.60 1.50
N VAL A 334 23.77 13.66 0.75
CA VAL A 334 23.81 13.62 -0.73
C VAL A 334 24.65 14.77 -1.30
N VAL A 335 24.45 15.99 -0.81
CA VAL A 335 25.23 17.17 -1.27
C VAL A 335 26.71 17.04 -0.91
N GLY A 336 27.02 16.55 0.29
CA GLY A 336 28.38 16.26 0.74
C GLY A 336 29.06 15.25 -0.18
N ALA A 337 28.40 14.12 -0.43
CA ALA A 337 28.90 13.06 -1.28
C ALA A 337 29.15 13.58 -2.70
N GLY A 338 28.19 14.35 -3.25
CA GLY A 338 28.30 14.96 -4.58
C GLY A 338 29.46 15.94 -4.77
N ARG A 339 29.92 16.60 -3.68
CA ARG A 339 31.11 17.47 -3.71
C ARG A 339 32.40 16.67 -3.75
N SER A 340 32.46 15.57 -2.98
CA SER A 340 33.61 14.68 -2.92
C SER A 340 33.73 13.83 -4.19
N ARG A 341 32.59 13.39 -4.73
CA ARG A 341 32.46 12.54 -5.91
C ARG A 341 31.11 12.76 -6.59
N PRO A 342 31.07 13.09 -7.90
CA PRO A 342 29.81 13.21 -8.62
C PRO A 342 28.98 11.90 -8.58
N LEU A 343 27.73 12.00 -8.16
CA LEU A 343 26.77 10.89 -8.18
C LEU A 343 26.19 10.74 -9.60
N ALA A 344 26.87 9.95 -10.43
CA ALA A 344 26.41 9.66 -11.78
C ALA A 344 25.17 8.72 -11.77
N PRO A 345 24.29 8.80 -12.78
CA PRO A 345 23.21 7.84 -12.94
C PRO A 345 23.75 6.40 -12.99
N ALA A 346 23.23 5.53 -12.12
CA ALA A 346 23.65 4.14 -12.07
C ALA A 346 23.15 3.37 -13.30
N ALA A 347 24.04 2.62 -13.95
CA ALA A 347 23.68 1.69 -15.02
C ALA A 347 23.72 0.23 -14.53
N THR A 348 24.54 -0.05 -13.52
CA THR A 348 24.75 -1.38 -12.95
C THR A 348 24.50 -1.41 -11.44
N CYS A 349 24.38 -2.62 -10.87
CA CYS A 349 24.30 -2.79 -9.42
C CYS A 349 25.56 -2.25 -8.70
N GLY A 350 26.74 -2.40 -9.32
CA GLY A 350 28.00 -1.86 -8.80
C GLY A 350 27.97 -0.33 -8.69
N ASP A 351 27.48 0.36 -9.72
CA ASP A 351 27.32 1.83 -9.69
C ASP A 351 26.36 2.25 -8.57
N ALA A 352 25.22 1.55 -8.46
CA ALA A 352 24.21 1.83 -7.45
C ALA A 352 24.77 1.66 -6.03
N LEU A 353 25.46 0.55 -5.76
CA LEU A 353 26.12 0.29 -4.48
C LEU A 353 27.20 1.32 -4.18
N SER A 354 27.95 1.76 -5.21
CA SER A 354 28.97 2.78 -5.03
C SER A 354 28.40 4.15 -4.68
N ASN A 355 27.28 4.57 -5.28
CA ASN A 355 26.60 5.82 -4.93
C ASN A 355 25.99 5.74 -3.52
N VAL A 356 25.44 4.59 -3.15
CA VAL A 356 24.92 4.32 -1.81
C VAL A 356 26.02 4.40 -0.76
N ALA A 357 27.18 3.79 -1.02
CA ALA A 357 28.32 3.83 -0.10
C ALA A 357 28.79 5.27 0.16
N ALA A 358 28.96 6.07 -0.90
CA ALA A 358 29.39 7.46 -0.78
C ALA A 358 28.44 8.31 0.08
N VAL A 359 27.12 8.14 -0.07
CA VAL A 359 26.15 8.87 0.76
C VAL A 359 26.07 8.32 2.18
N ALA A 360 26.22 7.01 2.36
CA ALA A 360 26.25 6.40 3.70
C ALA A 360 27.47 6.87 4.52
N GLU A 361 28.65 6.99 3.91
CA GLU A 361 29.85 7.54 4.55
C GLU A 361 29.62 8.97 5.05
N GLU A 362 28.95 9.80 4.25
CA GLU A 362 28.58 11.17 4.62
C GLU A 362 27.53 11.23 5.72
N LEU A 363 26.57 10.29 5.73
CA LEU A 363 25.61 10.16 6.84
C LEU A 363 26.32 9.85 8.16
N VAL A 364 27.30 8.94 8.15
CA VAL A 364 28.12 8.64 9.34
C VAL A 364 28.88 9.88 9.80
N ARG A 365 29.49 10.62 8.86
CA ARG A 365 30.24 11.84 9.16
C ARG A 365 29.39 12.96 9.75
N LEU A 366 28.11 13.07 9.36
CA LEU A 366 27.18 14.07 9.90
C LEU A 366 26.59 13.67 11.26
N ALA A 367 26.70 12.39 11.64
CA ALA A 367 26.18 11.87 12.90
C ALA A 367 27.19 11.91 14.05
N GLY A 368 28.48 12.01 13.76
CA GLY A 368 29.57 12.22 14.72
C GLY A 368 30.00 13.68 14.79
#